data_AF-A0AAV3YEM8-F1
#
_entry.id   AF-A0AAV3YEM8-F1
#
_cell.length_a   1.000
_cell.length_b   1.000
_cell.length_c   1.000
_cell.angle_alpha   90.00
_cell.angle_beta   90.00
_cell.angle_gamma   90.00
#
_symmetry.space_group_name_H-M   'P 1'
#
loop_
_entity.id
_entity.type
_entity.pdbx_description
1 polymer ?
#
loop_
_entity_poly.entity_id
_entity_poly.type
_entity_poly.pdbx_seq_one_letter_code
_entity_poly.pdbx_strand_id
1 'polypeptide(L)'
;MEEKCESKNVEAIYKDLNRNIKIKCNGAKEERINQQCQEIEHAKIKDICGKKIKCSSPGCIKSKDGTMFMEKKEILNRWSEYVEDLYEDDRCKKPIIEKNIEGPTILKEEVEAAIKKMKNGKATGSDNIPVEII
;
A
#
# COMPACT_ATOMS: atom_id res chain seq x y z
N MET A 1 69.32 -52.52 0.89
CA MET A 1 67.86 -52.68 1.02
C MET A 1 67.14 -51.34 1.30
N GLU A 2 67.79 -50.19 1.09
CA GLU A 2 67.26 -48.88 1.49
C GLU A 2 66.59 -48.10 0.33
N GLU A 3 67.09 -48.20 -0.91
CA GLU A 3 66.54 -47.45 -2.07
C GLU A 3 65.06 -47.75 -2.41
N LYS A 4 64.58 -48.97 -2.11
CA LYS A 4 63.19 -49.38 -2.43
C LYS A 4 62.16 -48.78 -1.48
N CYS A 5 62.59 -48.29 -0.31
CA CYS A 5 61.70 -47.69 0.69
C CYS A 5 61.49 -46.20 0.41
N GLU A 6 62.55 -45.48 0.00
CA GLU A 6 62.49 -44.07 -0.38
C GLU A 6 61.65 -43.84 -1.64
N SER A 7 61.77 -44.74 -2.63
CA SER A 7 60.98 -44.70 -3.87
C SER A 7 59.47 -44.76 -3.61
N LYS A 8 59.03 -45.59 -2.64
CA LYS A 8 57.62 -45.74 -2.26
C LYS A 8 57.10 -44.52 -1.50
N ASN A 9 57.97 -43.84 -0.76
CA ASN A 9 57.65 -42.62 -0.03
C ASN A 9 57.39 -41.44 -0.99
N VAL A 10 58.25 -41.26 -2.00
CA VAL A 10 58.06 -40.22 -3.04
C VAL A 10 56.77 -40.43 -3.83
N GLU A 11 56.43 -41.68 -4.16
CA GLU A 11 55.18 -41.98 -4.86
C GLU A 11 53.92 -41.73 -4.00
N ALA A 12 54.01 -42.00 -2.69
CA ALA A 12 52.93 -41.68 -1.75
C ALA A 12 52.72 -40.17 -1.62
N ILE A 13 53.81 -39.39 -1.54
CA ILE A 13 53.77 -37.92 -1.50
C ILE A 13 53.14 -37.37 -2.77
N TYR A 14 53.53 -37.87 -3.95
CA TYR A 14 52.95 -37.44 -5.23
C TYR A 14 51.45 -37.74 -5.32
N LYS A 15 51.02 -38.92 -4.84
CA LYS A 15 49.59 -39.30 -4.80
C LYS A 15 48.79 -38.37 -3.90
N ASP A 16 49.32 -38.02 -2.73
CA ASP A 16 48.65 -37.11 -1.81
C ASP A 16 48.57 -35.68 -2.38
N LEU A 17 49.65 -35.21 -3.01
CA LEU A 17 49.69 -33.90 -3.64
C LEU A 17 48.72 -33.80 -4.83
N ASN A 18 48.66 -34.84 -5.68
CA ASN A 18 47.68 -34.93 -6.77
C ASN A 18 46.23 -35.01 -6.26
N ARG A 19 46.00 -35.73 -5.16
CA ARG A 19 44.68 -35.75 -4.49
C ARG A 19 44.29 -34.35 -4.01
N ASN A 20 45.23 -33.64 -3.38
CA ASN A 20 45.02 -32.28 -2.91
C ASN A 20 44.68 -31.31 -4.05
N ILE A 21 45.41 -31.40 -5.17
CA ILE A 21 45.14 -30.61 -6.39
C ILE A 21 43.72 -30.90 -6.89
N LYS A 22 43.32 -32.17 -7.01
CA LYS A 22 41.97 -32.54 -7.48
C LYS A 22 40.88 -32.01 -6.56
N ILE A 23 41.06 -32.06 -5.23
CA ILE A 23 40.11 -31.51 -4.26
C ILE A 23 39.96 -30.01 -4.47
N LYS A 24 41.08 -29.27 -4.59
CA LYS A 24 41.04 -27.82 -4.84
C LYS A 24 40.36 -27.48 -6.17
N CYS A 25 40.66 -28.22 -7.24
CA CYS A 25 40.01 -28.04 -8.54
C CYS A 25 38.50 -28.31 -8.49
N ASN A 26 38.09 -29.37 -7.77
CA ASN A 26 36.68 -29.69 -7.60
C ASN A 26 35.96 -28.65 -6.75
N GLY A 27 36.57 -28.20 -5.65
CA GLY A 27 36.02 -27.13 -4.81
C GLY A 27 35.83 -25.82 -5.57
N ALA A 28 36.83 -25.39 -6.36
CA ALA A 28 36.71 -24.20 -7.20
C ALA A 28 35.63 -24.34 -8.29
N LYS A 29 35.47 -25.56 -8.85
CA LYS A 29 34.40 -25.84 -9.82
C LYS A 29 33.02 -25.78 -9.16
N GLU A 30 32.88 -26.32 -7.96
CA GLU A 30 31.64 -26.30 -7.19
C GLU A 30 31.27 -24.88 -6.76
N GLU A 31 32.24 -24.10 -6.29
CA GLU A 31 32.06 -22.70 -5.94
C GLU A 31 31.57 -21.87 -7.14
N ARG A 32 32.17 -22.09 -8.32
CA ARG A 32 31.70 -21.43 -9.56
C ARG A 32 30.26 -21.81 -9.91
N ILE A 33 29.91 -23.09 -9.79
CA ILE A 33 28.55 -23.56 -10.06
C ILE A 33 27.56 -22.94 -9.05
N ASN A 34 27.92 -22.89 -7.77
CA ASN A 34 27.08 -22.29 -6.74
C ASN A 34 26.87 -20.79 -6.94
N GLN A 35 27.92 -20.04 -7.31
CA GLN A 35 27.80 -18.62 -7.67
C GLN A 35 26.84 -18.42 -8.84
N GLN A 36 26.96 -19.23 -9.90
CA GLN A 36 26.05 -19.18 -11.04
C GLN A 36 24.60 -19.52 -10.65
N CYS A 37 24.40 -20.51 -9.78
CA CYS A 37 23.08 -20.83 -9.25
C CYS A 37 22.48 -19.68 -8.44
N GLN A 38 23.27 -19.04 -7.58
CA GLN A 38 22.83 -17.86 -6.81
C GLN A 38 22.45 -16.71 -7.74
N GLU A 39 23.25 -16.38 -8.74
CA GLU A 39 22.93 -15.33 -9.73
C GLU A 39 21.62 -15.63 -10.47
N ILE A 40 21.41 -16.88 -10.89
CA ILE A 40 20.17 -17.30 -11.57
C ILE A 40 18.98 -17.25 -10.62
N GLU A 41 19.13 -17.67 -9.36
CA GLU A 41 18.09 -17.56 -8.34
C GLU A 41 17.72 -16.10 -8.07
N HIS A 42 18.70 -15.22 -7.86
CA HIS A 42 18.46 -13.79 -7.67
C HIS A 42 17.83 -13.14 -8.90
N ALA A 43 18.24 -13.51 -10.12
CA ALA A 43 17.63 -13.03 -11.36
C ALA A 43 16.20 -13.54 -11.55
N LYS A 44 15.93 -14.83 -11.29
CA LYS A 44 14.58 -15.41 -11.33
C LYS A 44 13.67 -14.79 -10.26
N ILE A 45 14.18 -14.54 -9.06
CA ILE A 45 13.45 -13.81 -8.02
C ILE A 45 13.11 -12.42 -8.53
N LYS A 46 14.04 -11.71 -9.18
CA LYS A 46 13.77 -10.40 -9.78
C LYS A 46 12.74 -10.46 -10.91
N ASP A 47 12.70 -11.51 -11.72
CA ASP A 47 11.69 -11.69 -12.77
C ASP A 47 10.31 -12.10 -12.21
N ILE A 48 10.28 -12.93 -11.16
CA ILE A 48 9.06 -13.30 -10.42
C ILE A 48 8.51 -12.08 -9.67
N CYS A 49 9.38 -11.29 -9.06
CA CYS A 49 9.04 -10.08 -8.31
C CYS A 49 8.86 -8.84 -9.22
N GLY A 50 9.32 -8.92 -10.47
CA GLY A 50 9.25 -7.86 -11.50
C GLY A 50 7.86 -7.68 -12.12
N LYS A 51 6.90 -8.53 -11.79
CA LYS A 51 5.50 -8.18 -11.99
C LYS A 51 5.15 -7.13 -10.96
N LYS A 52 5.09 -5.86 -11.42
CA LYS A 52 4.45 -4.72 -10.74
C LYS A 52 3.45 -5.27 -9.73
N ILE A 53 3.71 -5.03 -8.44
CA ILE A 53 2.77 -5.35 -7.37
C ILE A 53 1.47 -4.62 -7.73
N LYS A 54 0.59 -5.30 -8.45
CA LYS A 54 -0.79 -4.88 -8.61
C LYS A 54 -1.33 -5.14 -7.22
N CYS A 55 -1.48 -4.07 -6.44
CA CYS A 55 -2.23 -4.10 -5.19
C CYS A 55 -3.68 -4.46 -5.53
N SER A 56 -3.92 -5.76 -5.69
CA SER A 56 -5.24 -6.34 -5.80
C SER A 56 -5.74 -6.81 -4.43
N SER A 57 -4.90 -6.72 -3.39
CA SER A 57 -5.28 -7.01 -2.01
C SER A 57 -5.93 -5.77 -1.40
N PRO A 58 -7.14 -5.89 -0.81
CA PRO A 58 -7.86 -4.76 -0.18
C PRO A 58 -7.19 -4.23 1.10
N GLY A 59 -5.94 -4.61 1.39
CA GLY A 59 -5.21 -4.22 2.60
C GLY A 59 -3.81 -3.67 2.35
N CYS A 60 -3.49 -3.19 1.14
CA CYS A 60 -2.21 -2.55 0.86
C CYS A 60 -2.41 -1.13 0.30
N ILE A 61 -1.66 -0.17 0.84
CA ILE A 61 -1.63 1.21 0.35
C ILE A 61 -0.20 1.61 0.00
N LYS A 62 -0.06 2.49 -1.00
CA LYS A 62 1.24 2.97 -1.45
C LYS A 62 1.60 4.30 -0.75
N SER A 63 2.80 4.36 -0.19
CA SER A 63 3.40 5.58 0.35
C SER A 63 3.70 6.62 -0.75
N LYS A 64 3.90 7.88 -0.37
CA LYS A 64 4.32 8.95 -1.30
C LYS A 64 5.64 8.60 -2.01
N ASP A 65 6.60 8.03 -1.29
CA ASP A 65 7.90 7.59 -1.83
C ASP A 65 7.84 6.26 -2.62
N GLY A 66 6.65 5.68 -2.71
CA GLY A 66 6.40 4.46 -3.46
C GLY A 66 6.65 3.15 -2.74
N THR A 67 7.02 3.19 -1.46
CA THR A 67 7.03 2.04 -0.53
C THR A 67 5.61 1.52 -0.28
N MET A 68 5.45 0.22 -0.06
CA MET A 68 4.14 -0.40 0.17
C MET A 68 3.89 -0.64 1.66
N PHE A 69 2.77 -0.11 2.17
CA PHE A 69 2.32 -0.36 3.54
C PHE A 69 1.29 -1.49 3.54
N MET A 70 1.53 -2.48 4.40
CA MET A 70 0.61 -3.59 4.66
C MET A 70 0.12 -3.62 6.11
N GLU A 71 0.73 -2.84 6.99
CA GLU A 71 0.30 -2.72 8.38
C GLU A 71 -0.90 -1.77 8.50
N LYS A 72 -1.93 -2.15 9.26
CA LYS A 72 -3.14 -1.33 9.46
C LYS A 72 -2.82 0.07 9.98
N LYS A 73 -1.85 0.20 10.88
CA LYS A 73 -1.46 1.48 11.48
C LYS A 73 -0.86 2.43 10.43
N GLU A 74 0.04 1.92 9.60
CA GLU A 74 0.65 2.68 8.51
C GLU A 74 -0.39 3.07 7.44
N ILE A 75 -1.34 2.17 7.16
CA ILE A 75 -2.45 2.45 6.24
C ILE A 75 -3.29 3.62 6.75
N LEU A 76 -3.69 3.60 8.03
CA LEU A 76 -4.47 4.69 8.64
C LEU A 76 -3.72 6.02 8.60
N ASN A 77 -2.43 6.01 8.93
CA ASN A 77 -1.60 7.21 8.87
C ASN A 77 -1.54 7.77 7.45
N ARG A 78 -1.32 6.92 6.44
CA ARG A 78 -1.30 7.32 5.03
C ARG A 78 -2.64 7.87 4.55
N TRP A 79 -3.76 7.34 5.05
CA TRP A 79 -5.10 7.88 4.80
C TRP A 79 -5.29 9.26 5.44
N SER A 80 -4.86 9.45 6.69
CA SER A 80 -4.91 10.76 7.36
C SER A 80 -4.13 11.81 6.59
N GLU A 81 -2.87 11.48 6.27
CA GLU A 81 -1.97 12.35 5.51
C GLU A 81 -2.56 12.71 4.13
N TYR A 82 -3.16 11.74 3.44
CA TYR A 82 -3.81 12.00 2.15
C TYR A 82 -4.97 12.99 2.27
N VAL A 83 -5.81 12.81 3.29
CA VAL A 83 -6.99 13.67 3.52
C VAL A 83 -6.55 15.07 3.94
N GLU A 84 -5.55 15.15 4.81
CA GLU A 84 -4.94 16.42 5.23
C GLU A 84 -4.40 17.17 4.01
N ASP A 85 -3.55 16.56 3.18
CA ASP A 85 -3.03 17.21 1.96
C ASP A 85 -4.15 17.64 1.00
N LEU A 86 -5.18 16.81 0.84
CA LEU A 86 -6.26 17.04 -0.12
C LEU A 86 -7.15 18.23 0.28
N TYR A 87 -7.35 18.40 1.59
CA TYR A 87 -8.20 19.45 2.16
C TYR A 87 -7.39 20.55 2.85
N GLU A 88 -6.08 20.54 2.73
CA GLU A 88 -5.21 21.65 3.13
C GLU A 88 -5.61 22.86 2.30
N ASP A 89 -6.27 23.80 2.97
CA ASP A 89 -6.85 24.97 2.34
C ASP A 89 -6.07 26.21 2.78
N ASP A 90 -5.13 26.63 1.94
CA ASP A 90 -4.33 27.85 2.13
C ASP A 90 -5.14 29.13 1.95
N ARG A 91 -6.43 29.05 1.60
CA ARG A 91 -7.29 30.24 1.53
C ARG A 91 -7.43 30.81 2.94
N CYS A 92 -7.20 32.12 3.08
CA CYS A 92 -7.48 32.87 4.31
C CYS A 92 -8.83 32.45 4.91
N LYS A 93 -8.91 32.42 6.25
CA LYS A 93 -10.13 32.09 7.01
C LYS A 93 -11.37 32.53 6.24
N LYS A 94 -12.27 31.58 5.93
CA LYS A 94 -13.55 31.86 5.26
C LYS A 94 -14.12 33.13 5.88
N PRO A 95 -14.54 34.12 5.07
CA PRO A 95 -15.09 35.35 5.61
C PRO A 95 -16.16 34.96 6.62
N ILE A 96 -16.12 35.58 7.80
CA ILE A 96 -17.18 35.43 8.79
C ILE A 96 -18.41 36.01 8.10
N ILE A 97 -19.23 35.15 7.51
CA ILE A 97 -20.55 35.52 7.05
C ILE A 97 -21.31 35.72 8.35
N GLU A 98 -21.41 36.96 8.80
CA GLU A 98 -22.43 37.37 9.75
C GLU A 98 -23.74 36.97 9.11
N LYS A 99 -24.23 35.79 9.48
CA LYS A 99 -25.59 35.39 9.16
C LYS A 99 -26.42 36.41 9.91
N ASN A 100 -26.94 37.39 9.19
CA ASN A 100 -28.00 38.22 9.69
C ASN A 100 -29.22 37.29 9.77
N ILE A 101 -29.31 36.54 10.86
CA ILE A 101 -30.38 35.55 11.12
C ILE A 101 -31.70 36.29 11.34
N GLU A 102 -31.64 37.61 11.55
CA GLU A 102 -32.78 38.48 11.70
C GLU A 102 -33.30 38.91 10.33
N GLY A 103 -34.03 37.99 9.69
CA GLY A 103 -34.91 38.33 8.58
C GLY A 103 -36.16 39.08 9.06
N PRO A 104 -36.92 39.69 8.14
CA PRO A 104 -38.21 40.30 8.49
C PRO A 104 -39.11 39.27 9.18
N THR A 105 -39.87 39.72 10.18
CA THR A 105 -40.84 38.88 10.88
C THR A 105 -41.89 38.39 9.89
N ILE A 106 -42.15 37.09 9.87
CA ILE A 106 -43.18 36.48 9.01
C ILE A 106 -44.53 37.11 9.34
N LEU A 107 -45.20 37.68 8.34
CA LEU A 107 -46.54 38.25 8.51
C LEU A 107 -47.60 37.14 8.43
N LYS A 108 -48.71 37.32 9.16
CA LYS A 108 -49.86 36.40 9.08
C LYS A 108 -50.43 36.31 7.66
N GLU A 109 -50.43 37.44 6.94
CA GLU A 109 -50.90 37.53 5.55
C GLU A 109 -50.09 36.63 4.60
N GLU A 110 -48.77 36.53 4.82
CA GLU A 110 -47.90 35.64 4.03
C GLU A 110 -48.24 34.18 4.27
N VAL A 111 -48.52 33.81 5.53
CA VAL A 111 -48.90 32.45 5.92
C VAL A 111 -50.26 32.09 5.32
N GLU A 112 -51.26 32.98 5.40
CA GLU A 112 -52.58 32.78 4.80
C GLU A 112 -52.49 32.65 3.27
N ALA A 113 -51.69 33.49 2.62
CA ALA A 113 -51.48 33.41 1.18
C ALA A 113 -50.79 32.10 0.77
N ALA A 114 -49.82 31.63 1.57
CA ALA A 114 -49.15 30.35 1.33
C ALA A 114 -50.13 29.17 1.45
N ILE A 115 -50.97 29.15 2.49
CA ILE A 115 -52.00 28.12 2.69
C ILE A 115 -52.99 28.12 1.53
N LYS A 116 -53.51 29.28 1.12
CA LYS A 116 -54.42 29.41 -0.03
C LYS A 116 -53.81 28.97 -1.37
N LYS A 117 -52.49 29.07 -1.51
CA LYS A 117 -51.77 28.65 -2.73
C LYS A 117 -51.48 27.13 -2.75
N MET A 118 -51.63 26.43 -1.62
CA MET A 118 -51.43 24.99 -1.58
C MET A 118 -52.54 24.26 -2.34
N LYS A 119 -52.18 23.19 -3.06
CA LYS A 119 -53.14 22.35 -3.77
C LYS A 119 -53.82 21.38 -2.81
N ASN A 120 -55.11 21.15 -3.03
CA ASN A 120 -55.86 20.10 -2.35
C ASN A 120 -55.32 18.70 -2.70
N GLY A 121 -55.50 17.74 -1.78
CA GLY A 121 -55.08 16.34 -1.95
C GLY A 121 -53.60 16.09 -1.65
N LYS A 122 -52.91 16.99 -0.93
CA LYS A 122 -51.56 16.70 -0.43
C LYS A 122 -51.59 15.68 0.70
N ALA A 123 -50.57 14.83 0.76
CA ALA A 123 -50.40 13.88 1.86
C ALA A 123 -50.27 14.63 3.19
N THR A 124 -50.97 14.12 4.22
CA THR A 124 -50.96 14.69 5.57
C THR A 124 -49.63 14.42 6.28
N GLY A 125 -49.27 15.33 7.19
CA GLY A 125 -48.10 15.15 8.06
C GLY A 125 -48.35 14.14 9.17
N SER A 126 -47.42 14.08 10.14
CA SER A 126 -47.53 13.23 11.33
C SER A 126 -48.74 13.57 12.21
N ASP A 127 -49.29 14.77 12.07
CA ASP A 127 -50.49 15.26 12.73
C ASP A 127 -51.79 14.76 12.07
N ASN A 128 -51.72 14.16 10.88
CA ASN A 128 -52.86 13.70 10.08
C ASN A 128 -53.88 14.81 9.76
N ILE A 129 -53.44 16.08 9.70
CA ILE A 129 -54.31 17.21 9.36
C ILE A 129 -54.18 17.51 7.87
N PRO A 130 -55.27 17.46 7.10
CA PRO A 130 -55.27 17.80 5.68
C PRO A 130 -55.40 19.33 5.50
N VAL A 131 -54.78 19.88 4.44
CA VAL A 131 -54.69 21.33 4.20
C VAL A 131 -56.05 22.00 4.02
N GLU A 132 -57.06 21.21 3.65
CA GLU A 132 -58.43 21.65 3.42
C GLU A 132 -59.18 22.01 4.70
N ILE A 133 -58.66 21.64 5.87
CA ILE A 133 -59.28 21.86 7.19
C ILE A 133 -58.51 22.93 7.99
N ILE A 134 -57.38 23.42 7.46
CA ILE A 134 -56.57 24.51 8.04
C ILE A 134 -57.14 25.86 7.63
#